data_AF-A0A660RPS9-F1
#
_entry.id   AF-A0A660RPS9-F1
#
_cell.length_a   1.000
_cell.length_b   1.000
_cell.length_c   1.000
_cell.angle_alpha   90.00
_cell.angle_beta   90.00
_cell.angle_gamma   90.00
#
_symmetry.space_group_name_H-M   'P 1'
#
loop_
_entity.id
_entity.type
_entity.pdbx_description
1 polymer ?
#
loop_
_entity_poly.entity_id
_entity_poly.type
_entity_poly.pdbx_seq_one_letter_code
_entity_poly.pdbx_strand_id
1 'polypeptide(L)'
;MSDAILPKPHIPPGLREAAERGTLVPFIGAGASRLAGCPGWNEFADGMLLQLVEQGKLTHAELAQIKVLPPRVKLSLVRTLADEHRVFIDYKKLFHPSGKPDHAKGQKLYTLLSKLAKTFVTTNYDEWLDTDWATPELADHEVNGLTPPTIPKPRKIFIMFISLSQLA
;
A
#
# COMPACT_ATOMS: atom_id res chain seq x y z
N MET A 1 -35.96 -3.39 -15.65
CA MET A 1 -34.98 -3.44 -16.75
C MET A 1 -33.62 -3.51 -16.11
N SER A 2 -32.88 -4.58 -16.35
CA SER A 2 -31.57 -4.83 -15.73
C SER A 2 -30.52 -4.04 -16.51
N ASP A 3 -29.93 -3.01 -15.90
CA ASP A 3 -28.83 -2.27 -16.52
C ASP A 3 -27.66 -3.21 -16.76
N ALA A 4 -27.38 -3.47 -18.03
CA ALA A 4 -26.24 -4.27 -18.45
C ALA A 4 -24.96 -3.51 -18.08
N ILE A 5 -24.25 -3.97 -17.04
CA ILE A 5 -22.93 -3.46 -16.69
C ILE A 5 -22.01 -3.74 -17.88
N LEU A 6 -21.60 -2.69 -18.59
CA LEU A 6 -20.62 -2.82 -19.67
C LEU A 6 -19.33 -3.46 -19.12
N PRO A 7 -18.75 -4.45 -19.81
CA PRO A 7 -17.58 -5.19 -19.31
C PRO A 7 -16.33 -4.31 -19.13
N LYS A 8 -16.31 -3.14 -19.78
CA LYS A 8 -15.37 -2.05 -19.49
C LYS A 8 -16.14 -0.74 -19.47
N PRO A 9 -16.02 0.08 -18.41
CA PRO A 9 -16.65 1.38 -18.38
C PRO A 9 -16.04 2.27 -19.47
N HIS A 10 -16.87 3.13 -20.06
CA HIS A 10 -16.38 4.20 -20.91
C HIS A 10 -15.43 5.10 -20.09
N ILE A 11 -14.24 5.36 -20.60
CA ILE A 11 -13.24 6.21 -19.92
C ILE A 11 -13.44 7.65 -20.41
N PRO A 12 -13.80 8.61 -19.54
CA PRO A 12 -13.92 10.02 -19.91
C PRO A 12 -12.66 10.54 -20.63
N PRO A 13 -12.79 11.26 -21.76
CA PRO A 13 -11.64 11.81 -22.49
C PRO A 13 -10.71 12.66 -21.60
N GLY A 14 -11.28 13.44 -20.67
CA GLY A 14 -10.50 14.25 -19.73
C GLY A 14 -9.57 13.45 -18.81
N LEU A 15 -9.89 12.20 -18.48
CA LEU A 15 -8.97 11.34 -17.72
C LEU A 15 -7.76 10.92 -18.56
N ARG A 16 -7.97 10.65 -19.85
CA ARG A 16 -6.90 10.32 -20.79
C ARG A 16 -5.98 11.52 -20.98
N GLU A 17 -6.54 12.69 -21.24
CA GLU A 17 -5.77 13.93 -21.41
C GLU A 17 -4.96 14.27 -20.15
N ALA A 18 -5.54 14.12 -18.96
CA ALA A 18 -4.84 14.35 -17.70
C ALA A 18 -3.67 13.37 -17.49
N ALA A 19 -3.85 12.09 -17.86
CA ALA A 19 -2.77 11.10 -17.80
C ALA A 19 -1.62 11.45 -18.75
N GLU A 20 -1.94 11.77 -20.02
CA GLU A 20 -0.97 12.14 -21.05
C GLU A 20 -0.21 13.42 -20.71
N ARG A 21 -0.90 14.41 -20.14
CA ARG A 21 -0.28 15.67 -19.66
C ARG A 21 0.45 15.50 -18.32
N GLY A 22 0.32 14.36 -17.66
CA GLY A 22 0.93 14.09 -16.35
C GLY A 22 0.33 14.92 -15.21
N THR A 23 -0.91 15.39 -15.36
CA THR A 23 -1.67 16.15 -14.34
C THR A 23 -2.68 15.29 -13.59
N LEU A 24 -2.84 14.02 -13.98
CA LEU A 24 -3.66 13.05 -13.26
C LEU A 24 -3.08 12.77 -11.86
N VAL A 25 -3.92 12.86 -10.83
CA VAL A 25 -3.58 12.53 -9.44
C VAL A 25 -4.53 11.45 -8.92
N PRO A 26 -4.19 10.16 -9.01
CA PRO A 26 -5.04 9.09 -8.51
C PRO A 26 -5.03 9.02 -6.98
N PHE A 27 -6.21 8.72 -6.41
CA PHE A 27 -6.33 8.29 -5.02
C PHE A 27 -6.30 6.75 -4.96
N ILE A 28 -5.33 6.18 -4.24
CA ILE A 28 -5.13 4.74 -4.12
C ILE A 28 -5.56 4.29 -2.72
N GLY A 29 -6.62 3.49 -2.66
CA GLY A 29 -7.14 2.89 -1.42
C GLY A 29 -6.61 1.47 -1.16
N ALA A 30 -6.96 0.91 0.00
CA ALA A 30 -6.39 -0.35 0.52
C ALA A 30 -6.66 -1.58 -0.37
N GLY A 31 -7.62 -1.50 -1.30
CA GLY A 31 -7.86 -2.56 -2.27
C GLY A 31 -6.64 -2.87 -3.14
N ALA A 32 -5.83 -1.87 -3.48
CA ALA A 32 -4.57 -2.07 -4.22
C ALA A 32 -3.58 -2.92 -3.41
N SER A 33 -3.40 -2.60 -2.14
CA SER A 33 -2.56 -3.33 -1.20
C SER A 33 -3.06 -4.75 -0.95
N ARG A 34 -4.39 -4.95 -0.83
CA ARG A 34 -5.00 -6.28 -0.73
C ARG A 34 -4.71 -7.14 -1.96
N LEU A 35 -4.79 -6.57 -3.17
CA LEU A 35 -4.41 -7.26 -4.40
C LEU A 35 -2.91 -7.58 -4.46
N ALA A 36 -2.10 -6.83 -3.73
CA ALA A 36 -0.67 -7.02 -3.58
C ALA A 36 -0.29 -7.93 -2.39
N GLY A 37 -1.28 -8.58 -1.76
CA GLY A 37 -1.06 -9.55 -0.68
C GLY A 37 -0.94 -8.94 0.72
N CYS A 38 -1.10 -7.62 0.87
CA CYS A 38 -1.08 -6.99 2.19
C CYS A 38 -2.31 -7.41 3.02
N PRO A 39 -2.16 -7.49 4.35
CA PRO A 39 -3.25 -7.88 5.23
C PRO A 39 -4.41 -6.86 5.25
N GLY A 40 -5.59 -7.30 5.64
CA GLY A 40 -6.64 -6.40 6.11
C GLY A 40 -6.30 -5.87 7.51
N TRP A 41 -7.03 -4.87 7.99
CA TRP A 41 -6.82 -4.32 9.35
C TRP A 41 -6.91 -5.37 10.47
N ASN A 42 -7.80 -6.35 10.34
CA ASN A 42 -7.91 -7.47 11.29
C ASN A 42 -6.68 -8.38 11.26
N GLU A 43 -6.30 -8.82 10.06
CA GLU A 43 -5.16 -9.70 9.83
C GLU A 43 -3.85 -9.03 10.28
N PHE A 44 -3.73 -7.73 10.04
CA PHE A 44 -2.59 -6.92 10.48
C PHE A 44 -2.50 -6.85 12.01
N ALA A 45 -3.60 -6.52 12.68
CA ALA A 45 -3.66 -6.45 14.13
C ALA A 45 -3.40 -7.82 14.79
N ASP A 46 -3.95 -8.90 14.21
CA ASP A 46 -3.72 -10.26 14.69
C ASP A 46 -2.26 -10.70 14.50
N GLY A 47 -1.65 -10.34 13.37
CA GLY A 47 -0.23 -10.58 13.12
C GLY A 47 0.68 -9.87 14.13
N MET A 48 0.34 -8.64 14.50
CA MET A 48 1.08 -7.90 15.53
C MET A 48 0.93 -8.54 16.93
N LEU A 49 -0.27 -9.00 17.29
CA LEU A 49 -0.47 -9.73 18.55
C LEU A 49 0.31 -11.05 18.58
N LEU A 50 0.42 -11.75 17.45
CA LEU A 50 1.23 -12.96 17.35
C LEU A 50 2.71 -12.69 17.58
N GLN A 51 3.26 -11.55 17.12
CA GLN A 51 4.64 -11.17 17.43
C GLN A 51 4.87 -10.97 18.93
N LEU A 52 3.88 -10.44 19.67
CA LEU A 52 3.98 -10.34 21.14
C LEU A 52 3.97 -11.73 21.81
N VAL A 53 3.23 -12.69 21.26
CA VAL A 53 3.26 -14.09 21.73
C VAL A 53 4.61 -14.74 21.44
N GLU A 54 5.15 -14.57 20.23
CA GLU A 54 6.48 -15.07 19.86
C GLU A 54 7.59 -14.52 20.78
N GLN A 55 7.41 -13.30 21.28
CA GLN A 55 8.33 -12.65 22.22
C GLN A 55 8.02 -12.95 23.70
N GLY A 56 7.05 -13.82 23.98
CA GLY A 56 6.65 -14.21 25.34
C GLY A 56 6.02 -13.09 26.16
N LYS A 57 5.51 -12.03 25.52
CA LYS A 57 4.83 -10.89 26.17
C LYS A 57 3.32 -11.06 26.26
N LEU A 58 2.79 -12.04 25.54
CA LEU A 58 1.39 -12.40 25.55
C LEU A 58 1.27 -13.92 25.54
N THR A 59 0.38 -14.48 26.34
CA THR A 59 0.09 -15.92 26.31
C THR A 59 -0.90 -16.25 25.20
N HIS A 60 -0.95 -17.51 24.76
CA HIS A 60 -1.96 -17.97 23.82
C HIS A 60 -3.40 -17.85 24.36
N ALA A 61 -3.59 -17.93 25.67
CA ALA A 61 -4.90 -17.75 26.31
C ALA A 61 -5.37 -16.29 26.22
N GLU A 62 -4.50 -15.33 26.56
CA GLU A 62 -4.78 -13.89 26.40
C GLU A 62 -5.01 -13.53 24.93
N LEU A 63 -4.21 -14.09 24.00
CA LEU A 63 -4.43 -13.91 22.56
C LEU A 63 -5.85 -14.29 22.15
N ALA A 64 -6.35 -15.43 22.60
CA ALA A 64 -7.68 -15.90 22.25
C ALA A 64 -8.78 -14.94 22.73
N GLN A 65 -8.61 -14.34 23.91
CA GLN A 65 -9.52 -13.33 24.44
C GLN A 65 -9.46 -12.01 23.68
N ILE A 66 -8.27 -11.58 23.25
CA ILE A 66 -8.07 -10.32 22.54
C ILE A 66 -8.50 -10.43 21.07
N LYS A 67 -8.38 -11.62 20.46
CA LYS A 67 -8.67 -11.85 19.03
C LYS A 67 -10.10 -11.52 18.62
N VAL A 68 -11.06 -11.52 19.54
CA VAL A 68 -12.46 -11.15 19.22
C VAL A 68 -12.69 -9.65 19.16
N LEU A 69 -11.74 -8.84 19.66
CA LEU A 69 -11.89 -7.39 19.72
C LEU A 69 -11.77 -6.72 18.33
N PRO A 70 -12.34 -5.52 18.16
CA PRO A 70 -12.15 -4.76 16.93
C PRO A 70 -10.67 -4.44 16.68
N PRO A 71 -10.22 -4.32 15.42
CA PRO A 71 -8.81 -4.14 15.09
C PRO A 71 -8.22 -2.85 15.68
N ARG A 72 -9.01 -1.78 15.79
CA ARG A 72 -8.58 -0.53 16.47
C ARG A 72 -8.17 -0.78 17.93
N VAL A 73 -8.94 -1.57 18.66
CA VAL A 73 -8.67 -1.90 20.07
C VAL A 73 -7.43 -2.80 20.17
N LYS A 74 -7.34 -3.82 19.31
CA LYS A 74 -6.16 -4.69 19.22
C LYS A 74 -4.87 -3.90 19.00
N LEU A 75 -4.88 -2.97 18.04
CA LEU A 75 -3.71 -2.14 17.71
C LEU A 75 -3.31 -1.23 18.88
N SER A 76 -4.29 -0.63 19.57
CA SER A 76 -4.03 0.14 20.78
C SER A 76 -3.38 -0.72 21.86
N LEU A 77 -3.88 -1.93 22.09
CA LEU A 77 -3.34 -2.85 23.08
C LEU A 77 -1.91 -3.30 22.71
N VAL A 78 -1.66 -3.65 21.45
CA VAL A 78 -0.31 -3.97 20.99
C VAL A 78 0.64 -2.81 21.27
N ARG A 79 0.22 -1.58 20.97
CA ARG A 79 1.05 -0.40 21.19
C ARG A 79 1.40 -0.23 22.67
N THR A 80 0.40 -0.30 23.55
CA THR A 80 0.59 -0.21 25.00
C THR A 80 1.54 -1.29 25.51
N LEU A 81 1.30 -2.56 25.16
CA LEU A 81 2.14 -3.68 25.59
C LEU A 81 3.56 -3.59 25.02
N ALA A 82 3.72 -3.13 23.78
CA ALA A 82 5.02 -2.94 23.17
C ALA A 82 5.83 -1.86 23.89
N ASP A 83 5.20 -0.75 24.24
CA ASP A 83 5.83 0.35 24.98
C ASP A 83 6.16 -0.06 26.43
N GLU A 84 5.23 -0.75 27.12
CA GLU A 84 5.41 -1.24 28.50
C GLU A 84 6.56 -2.24 28.62
N HIS A 85 6.64 -3.21 27.69
CA HIS A 85 7.67 -4.23 27.68
C HIS A 85 8.93 -3.83 26.90
N ARG A 86 8.96 -2.62 26.32
CA ARG A 86 10.04 -2.09 25.48
C ARG A 86 10.44 -3.07 24.36
N VAL A 87 9.44 -3.64 23.70
CA VAL A 87 9.63 -4.59 22.61
C VAL A 87 9.39 -3.95 21.26
N PHE A 88 10.09 -4.46 20.25
CA PHE A 88 9.95 -4.03 18.87
C PHE A 88 8.89 -4.88 18.14
N ILE A 89 8.03 -4.22 17.37
CA ILE A 89 7.09 -4.87 16.45
C ILE A 89 7.58 -4.64 15.04
N ASP A 90 7.82 -5.73 14.31
CA ASP A 90 8.25 -5.69 12.92
C ASP A 90 7.02 -5.63 12.00
N TYR A 91 6.63 -4.40 11.65
CA TYR A 91 5.52 -4.18 10.73
C TYR A 91 5.83 -4.66 9.30
N LYS A 92 7.09 -4.56 8.86
CA LYS A 92 7.46 -4.89 7.47
C LYS A 92 7.27 -6.37 7.19
N LYS A 93 7.59 -7.23 8.15
CA LYS A 93 7.38 -8.68 8.06
C LYS A 93 5.89 -9.05 7.87
N LEU A 94 4.96 -8.20 8.30
CA LEU A 94 3.52 -8.40 8.11
C LEU A 94 3.05 -8.02 6.70
N PHE A 95 3.74 -7.10 6.03
CA PHE A 95 3.42 -6.66 4.66
C PHE A 95 4.13 -7.52 3.61
N HIS A 96 5.37 -7.87 3.91
CA HIS A 96 6.29 -8.60 3.04
C HIS A 96 6.97 -9.71 3.83
N PRO A 97 6.34 -10.90 3.95
CA PRO A 97 6.94 -12.01 4.70
C PRO A 97 8.33 -12.44 4.17
N SER A 98 8.59 -12.22 2.88
CA SER A 98 9.87 -12.46 2.21
C SER A 98 10.86 -11.31 2.34
N GLY A 99 10.49 -10.21 3.01
CA GLY A 99 11.29 -9.00 3.18
C GLY A 99 11.27 -8.03 1.98
N LYS A 100 10.55 -8.36 0.89
CA LYS A 100 10.47 -7.54 -0.32
C LYS A 100 9.07 -7.59 -0.97
N PRO A 101 8.67 -6.58 -1.75
CA PRO A 101 7.39 -6.56 -2.47
C PRO A 101 7.42 -7.49 -3.70
N ASP A 102 7.39 -8.80 -3.47
CA ASP A 102 7.48 -9.86 -4.51
C ASP A 102 6.14 -10.45 -4.95
N HIS A 103 5.02 -9.91 -4.46
CA HIS A 103 3.70 -10.37 -4.87
C HIS A 103 3.42 -10.03 -6.34
N ALA A 104 3.34 -11.04 -7.21
CA ALA A 104 3.26 -10.87 -8.68
C ALA A 104 2.15 -9.92 -9.16
N LYS A 105 0.95 -10.00 -8.56
CA LYS A 105 -0.16 -9.08 -8.89
C LYS A 105 0.13 -7.65 -8.43
N GLY A 106 0.79 -7.51 -7.28
CA GLY A 106 1.21 -6.21 -6.75
C GLY A 106 2.22 -5.57 -7.67
N GLN A 107 3.27 -6.30 -8.05
CA GLN A 107 4.31 -5.78 -8.94
C GLN A 107 3.71 -5.30 -10.26
N LYS A 108 2.80 -6.09 -10.85
CA LYS A 108 2.08 -5.70 -12.07
C LYS A 108 1.23 -4.44 -11.86
N LEU A 109 0.44 -4.37 -10.79
CA LEU A 109 -0.42 -3.24 -10.50
C LEU A 109 0.40 -1.95 -10.31
N TYR A 110 1.38 -1.98 -9.43
CA TYR A 110 2.16 -0.79 -9.09
C TYR A 110 3.10 -0.34 -10.22
N THR A 111 3.55 -1.26 -11.08
CA THR A 111 4.22 -0.91 -12.35
C THR A 111 3.27 -0.22 -13.33
N LEU A 112 2.00 -0.61 -13.40
CA LEU A 112 1.02 0.09 -14.24
C LEU A 112 0.65 1.46 -13.66
N LEU A 113 0.53 1.55 -12.33
CA LEU A 113 0.32 2.83 -11.65
C LEU A 113 1.48 3.79 -11.90
N SER A 114 2.73 3.34 -11.78
CA SER A 114 3.91 4.19 -12.01
C SER A 114 3.99 4.75 -13.44
N LYS A 115 3.38 4.06 -14.42
CA LYS A 115 3.21 4.54 -15.80
C LYS A 115 2.03 5.50 -15.97
N LEU A 116 0.97 5.34 -15.16
CA LEU A 116 -0.27 6.10 -15.28
C LEU A 116 -0.13 7.54 -14.76
N ALA A 117 0.56 7.73 -13.63
CA ALA A 117 0.65 9.04 -12.98
C ALA A 117 1.97 9.21 -12.24
N LYS A 118 2.32 10.47 -11.95
CA LYS A 118 3.54 10.85 -11.22
C LYS A 118 3.29 11.20 -9.75
N THR A 119 2.03 11.49 -9.42
CA THR A 119 1.60 11.93 -8.09
C THR A 119 0.42 11.08 -7.68
N PHE A 120 0.47 10.55 -6.46
CA PHE A 120 -0.59 9.72 -5.88
C PHE A 120 -0.96 10.26 -4.50
N VAL A 121 -2.23 10.06 -4.14
CA VAL A 121 -2.72 10.25 -2.78
C VAL A 121 -3.09 8.89 -2.21
N THR A 122 -2.65 8.58 -1.00
CA THR A 122 -3.02 7.35 -0.33
C THR A 122 -3.16 7.53 1.18
N THR A 123 -3.99 6.68 1.77
CA THR A 123 -4.07 6.46 3.22
C THR A 123 -3.67 5.03 3.59
N ASN A 124 -3.06 4.30 2.64
CA ASN A 124 -2.61 2.93 2.87
C ASN A 124 -1.33 2.95 3.73
N TYR A 125 -1.14 1.89 4.51
CA TYR A 125 -0.04 1.80 5.48
C TYR A 125 1.22 1.12 4.91
N ASP A 126 1.13 0.51 3.72
CA ASP A 126 2.22 -0.25 3.08
C ASP A 126 3.14 0.64 2.22
N GLU A 127 4.28 0.10 1.83
CA GLU A 127 5.36 0.82 1.12
C GLU A 127 5.35 0.57 -0.42
N TRP A 128 4.26 0.02 -0.98
CA TRP A 128 4.25 -0.34 -2.41
C TRP A 128 4.39 0.87 -3.34
N LEU A 129 3.81 2.03 -2.98
CA LEU A 129 3.94 3.26 -3.78
C LEU A 129 5.32 3.91 -3.64
N ASP A 130 6.04 3.61 -2.57
CA ASP A 130 7.38 4.16 -2.29
C ASP A 130 8.47 3.45 -3.10
N THR A 131 8.16 2.24 -3.58
CA THR A 131 9.08 1.45 -4.40
C THR A 131 9.23 2.07 -5.79
N ASP A 132 10.48 2.16 -6.26
CA ASP A 132 10.70 2.51 -7.66
C ASP A 132 10.48 1.30 -8.56
N TRP A 133 9.24 1.20 -9.07
CA TRP A 133 8.90 0.25 -10.12
C TRP A 133 9.57 0.71 -11.40
N ALA A 134 10.79 0.23 -11.63
CA ALA A 134 11.53 0.45 -12.86
C ALA A 134 10.57 0.23 -14.03
N THR A 135 10.30 1.30 -14.77
CA THR A 135 9.69 1.18 -16.08
C THR A 135 10.73 0.42 -16.89
N PRO A 136 10.47 -0.78 -17.43
CA PRO A 136 11.27 -1.22 -18.56
C PRO A 136 11.15 -0.09 -19.56
N GLU A 137 12.28 0.53 -19.95
CA GLU A 137 12.30 1.45 -21.07
C GLU A 137 11.46 0.79 -22.15
N LEU A 138 10.34 1.42 -22.51
CA LEU A 138 9.69 1.06 -23.74
C LEU A 138 10.79 1.23 -24.77
N ALA A 139 11.27 0.12 -25.33
CA ALA A 139 12.28 0.16 -26.38
C ALA A 139 11.85 1.25 -27.34
N ASP A 140 12.63 2.33 -27.35
CA ASP A 140 12.37 3.48 -28.19
C ASP A 140 12.27 2.93 -29.60
N HIS A 141 11.09 3.04 -30.21
CA HIS A 141 11.05 3.03 -31.66
C HIS A 141 11.84 4.28 -32.06
N GLU A 142 13.08 4.04 -32.49
CA GLU A 142 14.04 5.06 -32.93
C GLU A 142 13.34 6.05 -33.87
N VAL A 143 13.11 7.26 -33.35
CA VAL A 143 12.94 8.44 -34.18
C VAL A 143 14.18 9.28 -33.95
N ASN A 144 15.02 9.31 -34.99
CA ASN A 144 16.31 9.96 -35.09
C ASN A 144 16.46 11.27 -34.28
N GLY A 145 17.50 11.28 -33.43
CA GLY A 145 18.34 12.45 -33.22
C GLY A 145 17.94 13.40 -32.08
N LEU A 146 18.75 13.36 -31.02
CA LEU A 146 18.85 14.26 -29.85
C LEU A 146 18.19 13.71 -28.57
N THR A 147 18.97 12.99 -27.77
CA THR A 147 18.63 12.64 -26.39
C THR A 147 19.18 13.70 -25.41
N PRO A 148 18.33 14.49 -24.73
CA PRO A 148 18.77 15.22 -23.55
C PRO A 148 18.93 14.25 -22.36
N PRO A 149 19.78 14.56 -21.36
CA PRO A 149 20.05 13.67 -20.24
C PRO A 149 18.77 13.39 -19.42
N THR A 150 18.50 12.11 -19.18
CA THR A 150 17.42 11.63 -18.31
C THR A 150 17.74 11.94 -16.85
N ILE A 151 17.20 13.05 -16.35
CA ILE A 151 17.14 13.35 -14.91
C ILE A 151 16.04 12.46 -14.31
N PRO A 152 16.33 11.58 -13.33
CA PRO A 152 15.28 10.85 -12.63
C PRO A 152 14.33 11.87 -11.97
N LYS A 153 13.06 11.86 -12.37
CA LYS A 153 12.07 12.83 -11.90
C LYS A 153 11.66 12.49 -10.47
N PRO A 154 11.67 13.45 -9.53
CA PRO A 154 11.22 13.21 -8.17
C PRO A 154 9.72 12.88 -8.16
N ARG A 155 9.34 11.70 -7.66
CA ARG A 155 7.94 11.35 -7.36
C ARG A 155 7.54 12.06 -6.07
N LYS A 156 6.42 12.80 -6.10
CA LYS A 156 5.83 13.39 -4.89
C LYS A 156 4.71 12.46 -4.43
N ILE A 157 4.97 11.71 -3.37
CA ILE A 157 3.96 10.88 -2.70
C ILE A 157 3.38 11.73 -1.57
N PHE A 158 2.08 12.01 -1.63
CA PHE A 158 1.38 12.65 -0.52
C PHE A 158 0.69 11.56 0.30
N ILE A 159 1.32 11.21 1.42
CA ILE A 159 0.72 10.35 2.45
C ILE A 159 -0.16 11.24 3.31
N MET A 160 -1.47 11.05 3.23
CA MET A 160 -2.39 11.72 4.12
C MET A 160 -2.43 10.94 5.44
N PHE A 161 -1.60 11.33 6.40
CA PHE A 161 -1.68 10.81 7.76
C PHE A 161 -2.98 11.30 8.40
N ILE A 162 -3.96 10.41 8.56
CA ILE A 162 -5.00 10.61 9.56
C ILE A 162 -4.31 10.39 10.90
N SER A 163 -4.04 11.47 11.62
CA SER A 163 -3.44 11.39 12.95
C SER A 163 -4.31 10.48 13.84
N LEU A 164 -3.70 9.44 14.41
CA LEU A 164 -4.34 8.59 15.44
C LEU A 164 -4.80 9.40 16.66
N SER A 165 -4.28 10.63 16.85
CA SER A 165 -4.75 11.56 17.89
C SER A 165 -6.15 12.16 17.63
N GLN A 166 -6.75 11.95 16.46
CA GLN A 166 -8.13 12.37 16.15
C GLN A 166 -9.17 11.26 16.32
N LEU A 167 -8.76 10.10 16.83
CA LEU A 167 -9.62 8.93 17.04
C LEU A 167 -9.83 8.59 18.53
N ALA A 168 -9.47 9.53 19.42
CA ALA A 168 -9.72 9.49 20.87
C ALA A 168 -10.86 10.44 21.24
#